data_AF-A0A645I3T4-F1
#
_entry.id   AF-A0A645I3T4-F1
#
_cell.length_a   1.000
_cell.length_b   1.000
_cell.length_c   1.000
_cell.angle_alpha   90.00
_cell.angle_beta   90.00
_cell.angle_gamma   90.00
#
_symmetry.space_group_name_H-M   'P 1'
#
loop_
_entity.id
_entity.type
_entity.pdbx_description
1 polymer ?
#
loop_
_entity_poly.entity_id
_entity_poly.type
_entity_poly.pdbx_seq_one_letter_code
_entity_poly.pdbx_strand_id
1 'polypeptide(L)'
;MAIIRGDEAKVRVKILELASKDRDRGLKVGILTVDEDKDSYPGYSVISIGSRRDSAEAAHNLFNALREFDKLAVDTIYAEAISEEYMGLAVMNRMKKAAGFNIIEV
;
A
#
# COMPACT_ATOMS: atom_id res chain seq x y z
N MET A 1 -6.39 -3.07 -6.30
CA MET A 1 -5.65 -2.30 -5.29
C MET A 1 -6.47 -1.08 -4.88
N ALA A 2 -6.43 -0.69 -3.60
CA ALA A 2 -6.97 0.56 -3.09
C ALA A 2 -5.88 1.34 -2.34
N ILE A 3 -5.87 2.67 -2.47
CA ILE A 3 -4.94 3.55 -1.76
C ILE A 3 -5.68 4.20 -0.60
N ILE A 4 -5.12 4.14 0.61
CA ILE A 4 -5.67 4.77 1.80
C ILE A 4 -4.84 6.02 2.10
N ARG A 5 -5.50 7.17 2.17
CA ARG A 5 -4.87 8.48 2.36
C ARG A 5 -5.47 9.19 3.57
N GLY A 6 -4.64 9.85 4.36
CA GLY A 6 -5.09 10.57 5.54
C GLY A 6 -3.99 10.69 6.59
N ASP A 7 -4.42 10.85 7.84
CA ASP A 7 -3.52 10.78 9.00
C ASP A 7 -2.91 9.37 9.14
N GLU A 8 -1.61 9.28 9.40
CA GLU A 8 -0.87 8.01 9.41
C GLU A 8 -1.49 6.96 10.36
N ALA A 9 -1.91 7.37 11.55
CA ALA A 9 -2.52 6.46 12.50
C ALA A 9 -3.88 5.95 11.99
N LYS A 10 -4.67 6.83 11.37
CA LYS A 10 -5.95 6.43 10.77
C LYS A 10 -5.78 5.55 9.54
N VAL A 11 -4.76 5.82 8.72
CA VAL A 11 -4.41 5.01 7.54
C VAL A 11 -4.14 3.57 7.97
N ARG A 12 -3.26 3.36 8.96
CA ARG A 12 -2.96 2.02 9.49
C ARG A 12 -4.20 1.30 10.00
N VAL A 13 -5.00 1.98 10.82
CA VAL A 13 -6.26 1.43 11.35
C VAL A 13 -7.20 1.04 10.21
N LYS A 14 -7.34 1.88 9.18
CA LYS A 14 -8.23 1.61 8.06
C LYS A 14 -7.74 0.45 7.20
N ILE A 15 -6.44 0.36 6.94
CA ILE A 15 -5.85 -0.76 6.21
C ILE A 15 -6.13 -2.07 6.95
N LEU A 16 -5.92 -2.12 8.27
CA LEU A 16 -6.21 -3.31 9.08
C LEU A 16 -7.69 -3.68 9.09
N GLU A 17 -8.59 -2.70 9.19
CA GLU A 17 -10.05 -2.91 9.13
C GLU A 17 -10.45 -3.56 7.79
N LEU A 18 -10.00 -2.99 6.68
CA LEU A 18 -10.31 -3.48 5.34
C LEU A 18 -9.67 -4.85 5.08
N ALA A 19 -8.40 -5.02 5.47
CA ALA A 19 -7.68 -6.27 5.33
C ALA A 19 -8.32 -7.41 6.13
N SER A 20 -8.77 -7.15 7.37
CA SER A 20 -9.47 -8.16 8.16
C SER A 20 -10.79 -8.55 7.50
N LYS A 21 -11.57 -7.55 7.06
CA LYS A 21 -12.86 -7.79 6.42
C LYS A 21 -12.72 -8.66 5.17
N ASP A 22 -11.73 -8.40 4.32
CA ASP A 22 -11.52 -9.19 3.10
C ASP A 22 -10.89 -10.56 3.40
N ARG A 23 -10.03 -10.66 4.42
CA ARG A 23 -9.54 -11.96 4.92
C ARG A 23 -10.67 -12.84 5.46
N ASP A 24 -11.62 -12.27 6.20
CA ASP A 24 -12.78 -12.98 6.76
C ASP A 24 -13.73 -13.47 5.65
N ARG A 25 -13.65 -12.86 4.46
CA ARG A 25 -14.33 -13.31 3.23
C ARG A 25 -13.55 -14.38 2.47
N GLY A 26 -12.40 -14.82 2.98
CA GLY A 26 -11.53 -15.82 2.37
C GLY A 26 -10.57 -15.27 1.32
N LEU A 27 -10.43 -13.95 1.19
CA LEU A 27 -9.52 -13.32 0.23
C LEU A 27 -8.09 -13.26 0.78
N LYS A 28 -7.12 -13.48 -0.10
CA LYS A 28 -5.70 -13.23 0.17
C LYS A 28 -5.41 -11.75 0.03
N VAL A 29 -4.96 -11.14 1.12
CA VAL A 29 -4.72 -9.70 1.19
C VAL A 29 -3.22 -9.39 1.19
N GLY A 30 -2.80 -8.53 0.27
CA GLY A 30 -1.50 -7.88 0.25
C GLY A 30 -1.54 -6.48 0.85
N ILE A 31 -0.48 -6.07 1.53
CA ILE A 31 -0.33 -4.72 2.08
C ILE A 31 0.96 -4.12 1.54
N LEU A 32 0.81 -3.02 0.80
CA LEU A 32 1.91 -2.23 0.25
C LEU A 32 2.17 -1.04 1.18
N THR A 33 3.37 -0.94 1.73
CA THR A 33 3.70 0.04 2.77
C THR A 33 5.13 0.54 2.63
N VAL A 34 5.57 1.38 3.56
CA VAL A 34 6.94 1.86 3.73
C VAL A 34 7.65 1.10 4.84
N ASP A 35 8.98 1.22 4.92
CA ASP A 35 9.78 0.51 5.91
C ASP A 35 9.35 0.82 7.34
N GLU A 36 8.96 2.07 7.60
CA GLU A 36 8.56 2.54 8.93
C GLU A 36 7.28 1.84 9.45
N ASP A 37 6.43 1.32 8.58
CA ASP A 37 5.13 0.74 8.94
C ASP A 37 5.04 -0.77 8.65
N LYS A 38 6.10 -1.39 8.13
CA LYS A 38 6.12 -2.81 7.74
C LYS A 38 5.67 -3.76 8.85
N ASP A 39 6.07 -3.50 10.09
CA ASP A 39 5.75 -4.35 11.23
C ASP A 39 4.33 -4.10 11.81
N SER A 40 3.61 -3.10 11.29
CA SER A 40 2.25 -2.76 11.74
C SER A 40 1.17 -3.72 11.26
N TYR A 41 1.52 -4.67 10.38
CA TYR A 41 0.55 -5.52 9.69
C TYR A 41 0.83 -7.03 9.86
N PRO A 42 0.83 -7.54 11.11
CA PRO A 42 1.11 -8.94 11.36
C PRO A 42 0.06 -9.86 10.73
N GLY A 43 0.51 -10.96 10.12
CA GLY A 43 -0.35 -11.99 9.53
C GLY A 43 -0.89 -11.67 8.12
N TYR A 44 -0.35 -10.64 7.46
CA TYR A 44 -0.63 -10.32 6.07
C TYR A 44 0.63 -10.47 5.19
N SER A 45 0.42 -10.52 3.87
CA SER A 45 1.52 -10.43 2.90
C SER A 45 1.95 -8.98 2.77
N VAL A 46 3.00 -8.57 3.49
CA VAL A 46 3.47 -7.18 3.53
C VAL A 46 4.69 -7.00 2.64
N ILE A 47 4.64 -6.00 1.76
CA ILE A 47 5.77 -5.59 0.92
C ILE A 47 6.03 -4.11 1.12
N SER A 48 7.26 -3.78 1.49
CA SER A 48 7.73 -2.39 1.58
C SER A 48 8.26 -1.93 0.22
N ILE A 49 8.04 -0.65 -0.10
CA ILE A 49 8.67 0.01 -1.25
C ILE A 49 9.87 0.89 -0.85
N GLY A 50 10.29 0.87 0.42
CA GLY A 50 11.41 1.66 0.94
C GLY A 50 10.95 2.66 2.00
N SER A 51 11.83 3.59 2.36
CA SER A 51 11.52 4.59 3.38
C SER A 51 10.49 5.61 2.87
N ARG A 52 9.58 6.03 3.76
CA ARG A 52 8.66 7.16 3.57
C ARG A 52 9.36 8.44 3.12
N ARG A 53 10.63 8.61 3.49
CA ARG A 53 11.45 9.79 3.17
C ARG A 53 12.16 9.68 1.81
N ASP A 54 12.22 8.50 1.20
CA ASP A 54 12.84 8.27 -0.11
C ASP A 54 11.80 7.89 -1.16
N SER A 55 11.14 8.92 -1.70
CA SER A 55 10.17 8.73 -2.77
C SER A 55 10.78 8.21 -4.09
N ALA A 56 12.09 8.36 -4.32
CA ALA A 56 12.73 7.83 -5.53
C ALA A 56 12.87 6.31 -5.43
N GLU A 57 13.29 5.82 -4.26
CA GLU A 57 13.29 4.40 -3.92
C GLU A 57 11.87 3.81 -4.00
N ALA A 58 10.88 4.49 -3.40
CA ALA A 58 9.48 4.09 -3.46
C ALA A 58 8.97 3.95 -4.90
N ALA A 59 9.34 4.88 -5.80
CA ALA A 59 9.00 4.81 -7.22
C ALA A 59 9.61 3.59 -7.90
N HIS A 60 10.88 3.30 -7.59
CA HIS A 60 11.65 2.23 -8.19
C HIS A 60 11.08 0.86 -7.78
N ASN A 61 10.74 0.71 -6.50
CA ASN A 61 10.30 -0.54 -5.92
C ASN A 61 8.83 -0.87 -6.19
N LEU A 62 7.99 0.14 -6.47
CA LEU A 62 6.54 -0.05 -6.67
C LEU A 62 6.19 -1.16 -7.67
N PHE A 63 6.81 -1.16 -8.86
CA PHE A 63 6.49 -2.19 -9.87
C PHE A 63 7.00 -3.58 -9.49
N ASN A 64 8.11 -3.66 -8.77
CA ASN A 64 8.62 -4.92 -8.26
C ASN A 64 7.68 -5.49 -7.20
N ALA A 65 7.22 -4.64 -6.27
CA ALA A 65 6.25 -5.02 -5.24
C ALA A 65 4.93 -5.50 -5.85
N LEU A 66 4.40 -4.81 -6.87
CA LEU A 66 3.18 -5.25 -7.56
C LEU A 66 3.37 -6.63 -8.23
N ARG A 67 4.50 -6.85 -8.91
CA ARG A 67 4.82 -8.16 -9.52
C ARG A 67 4.99 -9.25 -8.48
N GLU A 68 5.49 -8.91 -7.30
CA GLU A 68 5.61 -9.86 -6.20
C GLU A 68 4.24 -10.23 -5.63
N PHE A 69 3.32 -9.27 -5.51
CA PHE A 69 1.92 -9.57 -5.18
C PHE A 69 1.24 -10.46 -6.23
N ASP A 70 1.51 -10.25 -7.51
CA ASP A 70 1.02 -11.13 -8.58
C ASP A 70 1.52 -12.58 -8.39
N LYS A 71 2.81 -12.75 -8.02
CA LYS A 71 3.39 -14.08 -7.73
C LYS A 71 2.80 -14.71 -6.47
N LEU A 72 2.50 -13.91 -5.45
CA LEU A 72 1.83 -14.36 -4.23
C LEU A 72 0.35 -14.68 -4.45
N ALA A 73 -0.19 -14.34 -5.64
CA ALA A 73 -1.58 -14.50 -6.01
C ALA A 73 -2.52 -13.92 -4.94
N VAL A 74 -2.25 -12.68 -4.51
CA VAL A 74 -3.16 -11.94 -3.64
C VAL A 74 -4.37 -11.48 -4.44
N ASP A 75 -5.55 -11.52 -3.83
CA ASP A 75 -6.80 -11.11 -4.47
C ASP A 75 -6.99 -9.58 -4.41
N THR A 76 -6.44 -8.95 -3.36
CA THR A 76 -6.52 -7.50 -3.17
C THR A 76 -5.26 -6.95 -2.52
N ILE A 77 -4.99 -5.67 -2.78
CA ILE A 77 -3.84 -4.93 -2.22
C ILE A 77 -4.38 -3.65 -1.59
N TYR A 78 -4.01 -3.40 -0.34
CA TYR A 78 -4.19 -2.11 0.32
C TYR A 78 -2.85 -1.40 0.43
N ALA A 79 -2.79 -0.18 -0.09
CA ALA A 79 -1.58 0.63 -0.10
C ALA A 79 -1.79 1.88 0.74
N GLU A 80 -0.79 2.27 1.53
CA GLU A 80 -0.79 3.62 2.10
C GLU A 80 -0.42 4.66 1.04
N ALA A 81 -0.98 5.86 1.16
CA ALA A 81 -0.58 6.98 0.33
C ALA A 81 0.81 7.48 0.74
N ILE A 82 1.67 7.67 -0.26
CA ILE A 82 2.96 8.35 -0.07
C ILE A 82 2.72 9.87 -0.12
N SER A 83 3.43 10.63 0.71
CA SER A 83 3.38 12.10 0.71
C SER A 83 3.61 12.65 -0.70
N GLU A 84 2.81 13.62 -1.14
CA GLU A 84 2.94 14.20 -2.49
C GLU A 84 4.06 15.25 -2.58
N GLU A 85 4.79 15.54 -1.50
CA GLU A 85 5.86 16.55 -1.48
C GLU A 85 7.12 16.11 -2.28
N TYR A 86 7.77 17.11 -2.89
CA TYR A 86 9.01 17.07 -3.68
C TYR A 86 9.03 16.09 -4.88
N MET A 87 8.93 14.78 -4.62
CA MET A 87 9.07 13.69 -5.60
C MET A 87 7.97 12.62 -5.46
N GLY A 88 7.20 12.63 -4.37
CA GLY A 88 6.12 11.66 -4.17
C GLY A 88 4.91 11.84 -5.08
N LEU A 89 4.72 13.03 -5.69
CA LEU A 89 3.70 13.24 -6.73
C LEU A 89 3.88 12.28 -7.93
N ALA A 90 5.12 12.01 -8.34
CA ALA A 90 5.42 11.12 -9.45
C ALA A 90 5.16 9.64 -9.10
N VAL A 91 5.39 9.26 -7.84
CA VAL A 91 5.06 7.93 -7.30
C VAL A 91 3.55 7.77 -7.23
N MET A 92 2.86 8.74 -6.62
CA MET A 92 1.40 8.74 -6.47
C MET A 92 0.69 8.70 -7.82
N ASN A 93 1.18 9.38 -8.85
CA ASN A 93 0.60 9.27 -10.19
C ASN A 93 0.70 7.86 -10.78
N ARG A 94 1.74 7.08 -10.43
CA ARG A 94 1.86 5.68 -10.82
C ARG A 94 0.98 4.78 -9.96
N MET A 95 0.94 5.01 -8.64
CA MET A 95 0.07 4.26 -7.72
C MET A 95 -1.40 4.46 -8.08
N LYS A 96 -1.85 5.70 -8.32
CA LYS A 96 -3.23 6.02 -8.72
C LYS A 96 -3.63 5.25 -9.99
N LYS A 97 -2.74 5.14 -10.98
CA LYS A 97 -2.99 4.34 -12.18
C LYS A 97 -3.12 2.84 -11.87
N ALA A 98 -2.23 2.28 -11.06
CA ALA A 98 -2.30 0.89 -10.64
C ALA A 98 -3.54 0.58 -9.77
N ALA A 99 -4.03 1.56 -9.02
CA ALA A 99 -5.24 1.45 -8.21
C ALA A 99 -6.53 1.66 -9.02
N GLY A 100 -6.45 1.97 -10.32
CA GLY A 100 -7.62 2.40 -11.09
C GLY A 100 -8.30 3.62 -10.47
N PHE A 101 -7.53 4.50 -9.84
CA PHE A 101 -7.97 5.68 -9.08
C PHE A 101 -8.87 5.38 -7.86
N ASN A 102 -8.82 4.14 -7.34
CA ASN A 102 -9.51 3.79 -6.10
C ASN A 102 -8.75 4.32 -4.87
N ILE A 103 -9.20 5.46 -4.34
CA ILE A 103 -8.60 6.15 -3.18
C ILE A 103 -9.66 6.28 -2.07
N ILE A 104 -9.27 5.95 -0.84
CA ILE A 104 -10.09 6.01 0.38
C ILE A 104 -9.45 7.03 1.32
N GLU A 105 -10.17 8.11 1.65
CA GLU A 105 -9.72 9.18 2.57
C GLU A 105 -10.13 8.88 4.02
N VAL A 106 -9.26 9.14 5.01
CA VAL A 106 -9.50 8.90 6.46
C VAL A 106 -8.98 9.99 7.40
#